data_AF-A0A8T4TU71-F1
#
_entry.id   AF-A0A8T4TU71-F1
#
_cell.length_a   1.000
_cell.length_b   1.000
_cell.length_c   1.000
_cell.angle_alpha   90.00
_cell.angle_beta   90.00
_cell.angle_gamma   90.00
#
_symmetry.space_group_name_H-M   'P 1'
#
loop_
_entity.id
_entity.type
_entity.pdbx_description
1 polymer ?
#
loop_
_entity_poly.entity_id
_entity_poly.type
_entity_poly.pdbx_seq_one_letter_code
_entity_poly.pdbx_strand_id
1 'polypeptide(L)' 'MTKKDKTNGNKFWKEGSFVKTISSSEIKEKMETFHKKHDEYMNFNCKKCNQKISAHNKDWHDSMCDDCFNKKYYPKK' A
#
# COMPACT_ATOMS: atom_id res chain seq x y z
N MET A 1 11.58 38.63 -11.62
CA MET A 1 11.25 37.56 -12.58
C MET A 1 11.56 36.21 -11.94
N THR A 2 10.53 35.50 -11.51
CA THR A 2 10.60 34.23 -10.78
C THR A 2 11.10 33.11 -11.70
N LYS A 3 12.25 32.51 -11.36
CA LYS A 3 12.76 31.31 -12.03
C LYS A 3 11.87 30.14 -11.62
N LYS A 4 11.19 29.53 -12.60
CA LYS A 4 10.36 28.33 -12.42
C LYS A 4 11.24 27.15 -12.01
N ASP A 5 11.06 26.65 -10.79
CA ASP A 5 11.64 25.39 -10.35
C ASP A 5 11.08 24.22 -11.17
N LYS A 6 11.91 23.70 -12.09
CA LYS A 6 11.70 22.40 -12.77
C LYS A 6 12.30 21.29 -11.91
N THR A 7 11.61 20.84 -10.86
CA THR A 7 12.07 19.71 -10.04
C THR A 7 10.92 18.81 -9.62
N ASN A 8 10.51 17.88 -10.49
CA ASN A 8 9.64 16.78 -10.07
C ASN A 8 9.89 15.44 -10.79
N GLY A 9 11.02 15.27 -11.48
CA GLY A 9 11.30 14.09 -12.30
C GLY A 9 11.98 12.90 -11.62
N ASN A 10 12.69 13.08 -10.49
CA ASN A 10 13.66 12.09 -10.00
C ASN A 10 13.42 11.52 -8.59
N LYS A 11 12.26 11.77 -7.97
CA LYS A 11 11.95 11.16 -6.65
C LYS A 11 11.50 9.70 -6.77
N PHE A 12 10.97 9.29 -7.92
CA PHE A 12 10.44 7.94 -8.12
C PHE A 12 11.55 6.89 -8.29
N TRP A 13 12.65 7.26 -8.94
CA TRP A 13 13.81 6.40 -9.18
C TRP A 13 15.01 6.80 -8.31
N LYS A 14 14.78 7.01 -7.01
CA LYS A 14 15.90 7.27 -6.09
C LYS A 14 16.75 6.01 -5.95
N GLU A 15 18.04 6.21 -5.71
CA GLU A 15 18.97 5.14 -5.40
C GLU A 15 18.42 4.26 -4.26
N GLY A 16 18.42 2.93 -4.47
CA GLY A 16 17.76 1.96 -3.58
C GLY A 16 16.26 1.70 -3.86
N SER A 17 15.70 2.26 -4.93
CA SER A 17 14.34 1.90 -5.38
C SER A 17 14.38 0.61 -6.19
N PHE A 18 13.51 -0.34 -5.85
CA PHE A 18 13.39 -1.63 -6.55
C PHE A 18 11.96 -1.82 -7.06
N VAL A 19 11.82 -2.50 -8.19
CA VAL A 19 10.53 -2.93 -8.72
C VAL A 19 10.32 -4.39 -8.38
N LYS A 20 9.20 -4.72 -7.74
CA LYS A 20 8.74 -6.09 -7.60
C LYS A 20 7.72 -6.36 -8.70
N THR A 21 8.05 -7.28 -9.60
CA THR A 21 7.08 -7.81 -10.56
C THR A 21 6.12 -8.77 -9.84
N ILE A 22 4.87 -8.76 -10.26
CA ILE A 22 3.82 -9.66 -9.77
C ILE A 22 3.38 -10.50 -10.98
N SER A 23 3.23 -11.80 -10.79
CA SER A 23 2.77 -12.69 -11.86
C SER A 23 1.30 -12.44 -12.23
N SER A 24 0.91 -12.87 -13.43
CA SER A 24 -0.48 -12.74 -13.90
C SER A 24 -1.49 -13.50 -13.03
N SER A 25 -1.08 -14.58 -12.36
CA SER A 25 -1.93 -15.30 -11.42
C SER A 25 -2.06 -14.56 -10.10
N GLU A 26 -0.94 -14.11 -9.52
CA GLU A 26 -0.95 -13.37 -8.25
C GLU A 26 -1.76 -12.06 -8.36
N ILE A 27 -1.68 -11.35 -9.48
CA ILE A 27 -2.47 -10.12 -9.65
C ILE A 27 -3.96 -10.43 -9.77
N LYS A 28 -4.35 -11.53 -10.41
CA LYS A 28 -5.76 -11.95 -10.48
C LYS A 28 -6.31 -12.23 -9.09
N GLU A 29 -5.59 -13.00 -8.28
CA GLU A 29 -5.98 -13.30 -6.90
C GLU A 29 -6.12 -12.02 -6.05
N LYS A 30 -5.17 -11.09 -6.17
CA LYS A 30 -5.26 -9.80 -5.45
C LYS A 30 -6.39 -8.91 -5.95
N MET A 31 -6.71 -8.95 -7.24
CA MET A 31 -7.84 -8.18 -7.79
C MET A 31 -9.18 -8.66 -7.24
N GLU A 32 -9.31 -9.94 -6.90
CA GLU A 32 -10.52 -10.44 -6.21
C GLU A 32 -10.72 -9.81 -4.83
N THR A 33 -9.63 -9.41 -4.17
CA THR A 33 -9.70 -8.77 -2.84
C THR A 33 -9.82 -7.26 -2.91
N PHE A 34 -9.68 -6.65 -4.10
CA PHE A 34 -9.77 -5.21 -4.28
C PHE A 34 -11.17 -4.65 -3.94
N HIS A 35 -12.23 -5.34 -4.39
CA HIS A 35 -13.61 -4.93 -4.15
C HIS A 35 -14.23 -5.48 -2.85
N LYS A 36 -13.50 -6.32 -2.12
CA LYS A 36 -14.00 -6.87 -0.85
C LYS A 36 -14.09 -5.77 0.19
N LYS A 37 -15.11 -5.84 1.03
CA LYS A 37 -15.26 -4.89 2.13
C LYS A 37 -14.20 -5.15 3.21
N HIS A 38 -13.86 -4.13 3.98
CA HIS A 38 -12.82 -4.19 5.02
C HIS A 38 -13.18 -5.11 6.21
N ASP A 39 -14.41 -5.58 6.28
CA ASP A 39 -14.95 -6.51 7.28
C ASP A 39 -15.05 -7.97 6.77
N GLU A 40 -14.80 -8.21 5.50
CA GLU A 40 -14.83 -9.55 4.90
C GLU A 40 -13.47 -10.26 5.04
N TYR A 41 -13.50 -11.55 5.39
CA TYR A 41 -12.29 -12.38 5.54
C TYR A 41 -11.25 -11.82 6.52
N MET A 42 -11.68 -11.47 7.73
CA MET A 42 -10.88 -10.91 8.86
C MET A 42 -9.92 -11.91 9.52
N ASN A 43 -9.24 -12.74 8.72
CA ASN A 43 -8.40 -13.85 9.21
C ASN A 43 -6.92 -13.48 9.30
N PHE A 44 -6.51 -12.33 8.78
CA PHE A 44 -5.12 -11.88 8.79
C PHE A 44 -4.86 -10.95 9.96
N ASN A 45 -3.59 -10.80 10.33
CA ASN A 45 -3.18 -9.89 11.38
C ASN A 45 -2.39 -8.71 10.78
N CYS A 46 -2.71 -7.50 11.21
CA CYS A 46 -1.91 -6.31 10.91
C CYS A 46 -0.47 -6.52 11.38
N LYS A 47 0.51 -6.36 10.49
CA LYS A 47 1.93 -6.57 10.82
C LYS A 47 2.49 -5.62 11.89
N LYS A 48 1.76 -4.52 12.20
CA LYS A 48 2.22 -3.46 13.13
C LYS A 48 1.58 -3.55 14.51
N CYS A 49 0.27 -3.79 14.59
CA CYS A 49 -0.47 -3.83 15.87
C CYS A 49 -1.19 -5.16 16.12
N ASN A 50 -1.02 -6.14 15.25
CA ASN A 50 -1.58 -7.49 15.36
C ASN A 50 -3.12 -7.58 15.38
N GLN A 51 -3.84 -6.48 15.12
CA GLN A 51 -5.30 -6.51 14.99
C GLN A 51 -5.74 -7.31 13.77
N LYS A 52 -6.96 -7.89 13.83
CA LYS A 52 -7.53 -8.60 12.69
C LYS A 52 -7.79 -7.65 11.52
N ILE A 53 -7.44 -8.08 10.31
CA ILE A 53 -7.63 -7.33 9.07
C ILE A 53 -8.15 -8.26 7.96
N SER A 54 -8.85 -7.65 7.00
CA SER A 54 -9.39 -8.32 5.82
C SER A 54 -8.30 -8.75 4.83
N ALA A 55 -8.70 -9.58 3.86
CA ALA A 55 -7.85 -9.90 2.71
C ALA A 55 -7.45 -8.63 1.92
N HIS A 56 -8.36 -7.66 1.81
CA HIS A 56 -8.09 -6.38 1.17
C HIS A 56 -6.89 -5.67 1.82
N ASN A 57 -6.91 -5.55 3.15
CA ASN A 57 -5.83 -4.91 3.90
C ASN A 57 -4.51 -5.67 3.78
N LYS A 58 -4.56 -7.00 3.72
CA LYS A 58 -3.37 -7.82 3.48
C LYS A 58 -2.74 -7.52 2.12
N ASP A 59 -3.54 -7.47 1.07
CA ASP A 59 -3.03 -7.38 -0.30
C ASP A 59 -2.72 -5.95 -0.74
N TRP A 60 -3.48 -4.96 -0.24
CA TRP A 60 -3.47 -3.58 -0.73
C TRP A 60 -2.96 -2.56 0.29
N HIS A 61 -3.05 -2.84 1.61
CA HIS A 61 -2.61 -1.92 2.67
C HIS A 61 -1.25 -2.33 3.27
N ASP A 62 -0.37 -2.96 2.47
CA ASP A 62 0.97 -3.40 2.91
C ASP A 62 0.90 -4.28 4.19
N SER A 63 -0.10 -5.16 4.25
CA SER A 63 -0.40 -6.01 5.42
C SER A 63 -0.64 -5.25 6.71
N MET A 64 -1.24 -4.06 6.64
CA MET A 64 -1.60 -3.22 7.79
C MET A 64 -3.10 -2.90 7.82
N CYS A 65 -3.61 -2.61 9.01
CA CYS A 65 -4.90 -1.93 9.14
C CYS A 65 -4.81 -0.50 8.60
N ASP A 66 -5.96 0.11 8.35
CA ASP A 66 -6.06 1.45 7.76
C ASP A 66 -5.33 2.50 8.61
N ASP A 67 -5.49 2.47 9.93
CA ASP A 67 -4.81 3.42 10.82
C ASP A 67 -3.29 3.32 10.74
N CYS A 68 -2.77 2.09 10.71
CA CYS A 68 -1.33 1.85 10.63
C CYS A 68 -0.78 2.23 9.26
N PHE A 69 -1.52 1.93 8.19
CA PHE A 69 -1.18 2.30 6.82
C PHE A 69 -1.17 3.82 6.65
N ASN A 70 -2.24 4.50 7.06
CA ASN A 70 -2.38 5.95 6.97
C ASN A 70 -1.32 6.67 7.80
N LYS A 71 -1.04 6.21 9.02
CA LYS A 71 0.04 6.79 9.84
C LYS A 71 1.42 6.65 9.20
N LYS A 72 1.66 5.61 8.40
CA LYS A 72 2.95 5.35 7.74
C LYS A 72 3.11 6.14 6.45
N TYR A 73 2.08 6.19 5.60
CA TYR A 73 2.16 6.75 4.25
C TYR A 73 1.52 8.14 4.10
N TYR A 74 0.59 8.49 5.00
CA TYR A 74 -0.12 9.78 5.02
C TYR A 74 -0.08 10.43 6.41
N PRO A 75 1.11 10.64 7.01
CA PRO A 75 1.21 11.37 8.26
C PRO A 75 0.63 12.78 8.07
N LYS A 76 -0.26 13.21 8.97
CA LYS A 76 -0.75 14.60 8.98
C LYS A 76 0.47 15.52 9.05
N LYS A 77 0.55 16.45 8.09
CA LYS A 77 1.63 17.44 7.98
C LYS A 77 1.59 18.41 9.15
#